data_AF-A0A0F9UI09-F1
#
_entry.id   AF-A0A0F9UI09-F1
#
_cell.length_a   1.000
_cell.length_b   1.000
_cell.length_c   1.000
_cell.angle_alpha   90.00
_cell.angle_beta   90.00
_cell.angle_gamma   90.00
#
_symmetry.space_group_name_H-M   'P 1'
#
loop_
_entity.id
_entity.type
_entity.pdbx_description
1 polymer ?
#
loop_
_entity_poly.entity_id
_entity_poly.type
_entity_poly.pdbx_seq_one_letter_code
_entity_poly.pdbx_strand_id
1 'polypeptide(L)' 'MWVNTMQGSFGIILAEDETTGERTLYAGVIAGFDQQADEQTILSWGNRVNLEMLRGLLARAKKRESDER' A
#
# COMPACT_ATOMS: atom_id res chain seq x y z
N MET A 1 -1.92 6.08 2.87
CA MET A 1 -2.94 5.45 3.73
C MET A 1 -2.23 4.69 4.83
N TRP A 2 -2.50 5.02 6.09
CA TRP A 2 -1.91 4.37 7.27
C TRP A 2 -2.96 3.52 7.96
N VAL A 3 -2.56 2.36 8.46
CA VAL A 3 -3.43 1.51 9.27
C VAL A 3 -2.63 0.99 10.45
N ASN A 4 -3.10 1.33 11.63
CA ASN A 4 -2.53 0.92 12.90
C ASN A 4 -3.45 -0.13 13.53
N THR A 5 -2.87 -1.24 13.95
CA THR A 5 -3.56 -2.32 14.66
C THR A 5 -2.83 -2.63 15.96
N MET A 6 -3.45 -3.39 16.86
CA MET A 6 -2.73 -3.87 18.05
C MET A 6 -1.55 -4.79 17.70
N GLN A 7 -1.54 -5.35 16.50
CA GLN A 7 -0.52 -6.28 16.00
C GLN A 7 0.59 -5.57 15.21
N GLY A 8 0.52 -4.25 15.05
CA GLY A 8 1.49 -3.44 14.34
C GLY A 8 0.86 -2.47 13.35
N SER A 9 1.73 -1.78 12.61
CA SER A 9 1.35 -0.71 11.70
C SER A 9 1.79 -1.01 10.28
N PHE A 10 0.95 -0.68 9.31
CA PHE A 10 1.29 -0.74 7.90
C PHE A 10 0.91 0.56 7.18
N GLY A 11 1.68 0.89 6.16
CA GLY A 11 1.46 2.09 5.34
C GLY A 11 1.48 1.75 3.85
N ILE A 12 0.71 2.55 3.10
CA ILE A 12 0.67 2.55 1.63
C ILE A 12 0.89 3.98 1.15
N ILE A 13 1.80 4.16 0.20
CA ILE A 13 2.22 5.46 -0.33
C ILE A 13 2.12 5.44 -1.85
N LEU A 14 1.60 6.50 -2.43
CA LEU A 14 1.67 6.75 -3.86
C LEU A 14 2.74 7.82 -4.10
N ALA A 15 3.86 7.42 -4.69
CA ALA A 15 4.92 8.33 -5.08
C ALA A 15 4.79 8.68 -6.56
N GLU A 16 5.03 9.92 -6.91
CA GLU A 16 5.12 10.38 -8.30
C GLU A 16 6.55 10.83 -8.57
N ASP A 17 7.17 10.30 -9.63
CA ASP A 17 8.48 10.76 -10.08
C ASP A 17 8.33 12.14 -10.74
N GLU A 18 9.01 13.14 -10.21
CA GLU A 18 8.86 14.54 -10.66
C GLU A 18 9.36 14.77 -12.09
N THR A 19 10.24 13.91 -12.62
CA THR A 19 10.85 14.07 -13.96
C THR A 19 10.03 13.39 -15.04
N THR A 20 9.42 12.24 -14.73
CA THR A 20 8.70 11.38 -15.68
C THR A 20 7.18 11.41 -15.48
N GLY A 21 6.70 11.86 -14.32
CA GLY A 21 5.30 11.76 -13.91
C GLY A 21 4.85 10.34 -13.60
N GLU A 22 5.75 9.36 -13.55
CA GLU A 22 5.40 7.97 -13.26
C GLU A 22 4.95 7.82 -11.81
N ARG A 23 3.77 7.21 -11.62
CA ARG A 23 3.20 6.97 -10.29
C ARG A 23 3.44 5.53 -9.86
N THR A 24 4.14 5.35 -8.75
CA THR A 24 4.40 4.04 -8.15
C THR A 24 3.76 3.94 -6.77
N LEU A 25 3.04 2.85 -6.54
CA LEU A 25 2.48 2.54 -5.23
C LEU A 25 3.47 1.69 -4.43
N TYR A 26 3.76 2.09 -3.21
CA TYR A 26 4.61 1.39 -2.24
C TYR A 26 3.78 0.95 -1.04
N ALA A 27 4.09 -0.22 -0.48
CA ALA A 27 3.48 -0.70 0.76
C ALA A 27 4.53 -1.32 1.68
N GLY A 28 4.37 -1.14 2.99
CA GLY A 28 5.30 -1.68 3.97
C GLY A 28 4.76 -1.72 5.39
N VAL A 29 5.45 -2.50 6.23
CA VAL A 29 5.26 -2.53 7.69
C VAL A 29 6.15 -1.46 8.29
N ILE A 30 5.63 -0.73 9.27
CA ILE A 30 6.25 0.47 9.84
C ILE A 30 6.04 0.51 11.34
N ALA A 31 6.73 1.44 12.01
CA ALA A 31 6.64 1.58 13.46
C ALA A 31 5.34 2.27 13.89
N GLY A 32 4.81 3.18 13.08
CA GLY A 32 3.52 3.84 13.32
C GLY A 32 3.60 5.00 14.32
N PHE A 33 4.80 5.46 14.69
CA PHE A 33 5.01 6.51 15.69
C PHE A 33 5.17 7.91 15.09
N ASP A 34 5.77 8.00 13.91
CA ASP A 34 6.04 9.26 13.20
C ASP A 34 5.80 9.04 11.71
N GLN A 35 4.82 9.77 11.17
CA GLN A 35 4.39 9.59 9.79
C GLN A 35 5.49 9.90 8.78
N GLN A 36 6.33 10.92 9.03
CA GLN A 36 7.36 11.33 8.09
C GLN A 36 8.50 10.30 8.05
N ALA A 37 8.91 9.79 9.20
CA ALA A 37 9.92 8.74 9.30
C ALA A 37 9.41 7.42 8.70
N ASP A 38 8.16 7.06 8.97
CA ASP A 38 7.53 5.87 8.42
C ASP A 38 7.36 5.99 6.89
N GLU A 39 7.04 7.18 6.37
CA GLU A 39 6.99 7.45 4.92
C GLU A 39 8.35 7.24 4.25
N GLN A 40 9.41 7.81 4.81
CA GLN A 40 10.77 7.58 4.32
C GLN A 40 11.17 6.10 4.39
N THR A 41 10.74 5.40 5.43
CA THR A 41 10.98 3.96 5.57
C THR A 41 10.32 3.17 4.43
N ILE A 42 9.06 3.47 4.10
CA ILE A 42 8.35 2.80 3.00
C ILE A 42 8.93 3.18 1.64
N LEU A 43 9.32 4.43 1.42
CA LEU A 43 9.95 4.84 0.17
C LEU A 43 11.33 4.18 -0.02
N SER A 44 12.07 3.96 1.06
CA SER A 44 13.41 3.37 1.03
C SER A 44 13.39 1.84 0.94
N TRP A 45 12.49 1.18 1.68
CA TRP A 45 12.52 -0.27 1.92
C TRP A 45 11.18 -0.96 1.68
N GLY A 46 10.12 -0.21 1.39
CA GLY A 46 8.81 -0.76 1.09
C GLY A 46 8.78 -1.52 -0.24
N ASN A 47 7.78 -2.36 -0.39
CA ASN A 47 7.58 -3.13 -1.61
C ASN A 47 6.80 -2.30 -2.63
N ARG A 48 7.29 -2.27 -3.87
CA ARG A 48 6.51 -1.79 -5.01
C ARG A 48 5.31 -2.70 -5.22
N VAL A 49 4.13 -2.12 -5.23
CA VAL A 49 2.89 -2.86 -5.42
C VAL A 49 2.64 -3.07 -6.92
N ASN A 50 2.54 -4.32 -7.34
CA ASN A 50 2.09 -4.65 -8.68
C ASN A 50 0.57 -4.37 -8.79
N LEU A 51 0.22 -3.32 -9.54
CA LEU A 51 -1.16 -2.88 -9.70
C LEU A 51 -2.04 -3.89 -10.44
N GLU A 52 -1.50 -4.66 -11.38
CA GLU A 52 -2.26 -5.70 -12.10
C GLU A 52 -2.65 -6.83 -11.16
N MET A 53 -1.70 -7.28 -10.32
CA MET A 53 -1.96 -8.27 -9.29
C MET A 53 -3.00 -7.76 -8.29
N LEU A 54 -2.88 -6.52 -7.83
CA LEU A 54 -3.86 -5.91 -6.92
C LEU A 54 -5.26 -5.85 -7.53
N ARG A 55 -5.37 -5.45 -8.81
CA ARG A 55 -6.65 -5.47 -9.55
C ARG A 55 -7.24 -6.88 -9.63
N GLY A 56 -6.41 -7.88 -9.88
CA GLY A 56 -6.84 -9.29 -9.90
C GLY A 56 -7.39 -9.76 -8.54
N LEU A 57 -6.74 -9.37 -7.44
CA LEU A 57 -7.21 -9.69 -6.09
C LEU A 57 -8.53 -8.98 -5.76
N LEU A 58 -8.67 -7.70 -6.09
CA LEU A 58 -9.89 -6.93 -5.89
C LEU A 58 -11.08 -7.52 -6.67
N ALA A 59 -10.86 -7.97 -7.91
CA ALA A 59 -11.89 -8.62 -8.70
C ALA A 59 -12.38 -9.92 -8.06
N ARG A 60 -11.47 -10.73 -7.50
CA ARG A 60 -11.82 -11.96 -6.78
C ARG A 60 -12.59 -11.69 -5.49
N ALA A 61 -12.18 -10.68 -4.72
CA ALA A 61 -12.86 -10.29 -3.50
C ALA A 61 -14.32 -9.86 -3.77
N LYS A 62 -14.55 -9.04 -4.80
CA LYS A 62 -15.90 -8.63 -5.20
C LYS A 62 -16.78 -9.79 -5.66
N LYS A 63 -16.23 -10.72 -6.42
CA LYS A 63 -16.97 -11.93 -6.84
C LYS A 63 -17.40 -12.76 -5.63
N ARG A 64 -16.54 -12.89 -4.62
CA ARG A 64 -16.88 -13.61 -3.39
C ARG A 64 -18.06 -12.95 -2.66
N GLU A 65 -18.07 -11.62 -2.54
CA GLU A 65 -19.20 -10.90 -1.92
C GLU A 65 -20.52 -11.06 -2.68
N SER A 66 -20.49 -11.25 -4.01
CA SER A 66 -21.70 -11.51 -4.80
C SER A 66 -22.19 -12.96 -4.71
N ASP A 67 -21.28 -13.92 -4.51
CA ASP A 67 -21.61 -15.34 -4.37
C ASP A 67 -22.12 -15.68 -2.95
N GLU A 68 -21.80 -14.85 -1.95
CA GLU A 68 -22.25 -14.97 -0.55
C GLU A 68 -23.56 -14.21 -0.23
N ARG A 69 -24.18 -13.53 -1.23
CA ARG A 69 -25.45 -12.78 -1.11
C ARG A 69 -26.59 -13.46 -1.87
#